data_AF-A0A5B7XYV0-F1
#
_entry.id   AF-A0A5B7XYV0-F1
#
_cell.length_a   1.000
_cell.length_b   1.000
_cell.length_c   1.000
_cell.angle_alpha   90.00
_cell.angle_beta   90.00
_cell.angle_gamma   90.00
#
_symmetry.space_group_name_H-M   'P 1'
#
loop_
_entity.id
_entity.type
_entity.pdbx_description
1 polymer ?
#
loop_
_entity_poly.entity_id
_entity_poly.type
_entity_poly.pdbx_seq_one_letter_code
_entity_poly.pdbx_strand_id
1 'polypeptide(L)'
;MKAVTTRILHDKVLWIAVVAAGLSLFVGRPQVHDINWTTIWSLLALMVCVQLLNGYHVLDQLSQQLLTHSHNQRQIVQYTVLLAFVGAMFLTNDVAILTLFPMYIRLAHQQHLPIAFPTTLIVLAANLGSAFTPFGNPQNLFLVAHYHIDGLAFLKLSTPLMLIGLFSLAGLTYGIAPRSTKAAPTRLFPQHSGKIALTILLFGLTLLGIFQIFPLGWTTVIVIISGWLLNRTAIKQVDYGLLLTFICFFILVSSFSHNAALTTLIAHVTHTPVASYLTGLTISQVISNVPATVLLANFTNHLTALYWGVNLGGLGTLVASLANLLALKQLLFLTNRPTVREFFKVFTLVNLGLLVVLGTIGYYWIR
;
A
#
# COMPACT_ATOMS: atom_id res chain seq x y z
N MET A 1 23.04 9.49 -7.08
CA MET A 1 23.47 8.53 -6.04
C MET A 1 23.36 9.12 -4.64
N LYS A 2 23.94 10.30 -4.32
CA LYS A 2 23.82 10.94 -2.98
C LYS A 2 22.39 11.04 -2.42
N ALA A 3 21.40 11.38 -3.26
CA ALA A 3 20.01 11.48 -2.82
C ALA A 3 19.38 10.12 -2.44
N VAL A 4 19.77 9.04 -3.13
CA VAL A 4 19.28 7.67 -2.86
C VAL A 4 19.89 7.16 -1.55
N THR A 5 21.21 7.31 -1.40
CA THR A 5 21.91 6.88 -0.17
C THR A 5 21.40 7.63 1.06
N THR A 6 21.13 8.93 0.93
CA THR A 6 20.58 9.72 2.04
C THR A 6 19.19 9.24 2.46
N ARG A 7 18.32 8.86 1.52
CA ARG A 7 16.98 8.32 1.83
C ARG A 7 17.07 7.00 2.58
N ILE A 8 17.90 6.07 2.09
CA ILE A 8 18.11 4.76 2.72
C ILE A 8 18.61 4.93 4.16
N LEU A 9 19.60 5.81 4.37
CA LEU A 9 20.16 6.04 5.71
C LEU A 9 19.17 6.64 6.72
N HIS A 10 18.14 7.37 6.25
CA HIS A 10 17.14 8.00 7.11
C HIS A 10 15.82 7.21 7.17
N ASP A 11 15.75 6.04 6.53
CA ASP A 11 14.57 5.19 6.56
C ASP A 11 14.51 4.42 7.88
N LYS A 12 13.63 4.87 8.78
CA LYS A 12 13.43 4.23 10.09
C LYS A 12 12.87 2.83 9.98
N VAL A 13 12.01 2.56 8.99
CA VAL A 13 11.40 1.24 8.81
C VAL A 13 12.47 0.24 8.41
N LEU A 14 13.35 0.64 7.48
CA LEU A 14 14.51 -0.17 7.11
C LEU A 14 15.40 -0.48 8.31
N TRP A 15 15.76 0.51 9.13
CA TRP A 15 16.60 0.27 10.31
C TRP A 15 15.96 -0.65 11.34
N ILE A 16 14.65 -0.52 11.57
CA ILE A 16 13.91 -1.45 12.43
C ILE A 16 13.99 -2.87 11.85
N ALA A 17 13.78 -3.03 10.54
CA ALA A 17 13.87 -4.32 9.87
C ALA A 17 15.29 -4.91 9.91
N VAL A 18 16.33 -4.08 9.75
CA VAL A 18 17.74 -4.49 9.87
C VAL A 18 18.05 -4.97 11.28
N VAL A 19 17.62 -4.24 12.31
CA VAL A 19 17.80 -4.65 13.71
C VAL A 19 17.04 -5.95 13.98
N ALA A 20 15.79 -6.06 13.53
CA ALA A 20 14.99 -7.27 13.72
C ALA A 20 15.60 -8.48 13.01
N ALA A 21 16.10 -8.32 11.78
CA ALA A 21 16.81 -9.36 11.03
C ALA A 21 18.16 -9.71 11.67
N GLY A 22 18.86 -8.74 12.27
CA GLY A 22 20.09 -9.01 13.04
C GLY A 22 19.81 -9.81 14.31
N LEU A 23 18.74 -9.46 15.03
CA LEU A 23 18.30 -10.19 16.23
C LEU A 23 17.79 -11.60 15.90
N SER A 24 17.17 -11.80 14.74
CA SER A 24 16.68 -13.12 14.34
C SER A 24 17.82 -14.13 14.11
N LEU A 25 19.05 -13.67 13.84
CA LEU A 25 20.21 -14.56 13.69
C LEU A 25 20.54 -15.34 14.98
N PHE A 26 20.14 -14.83 16.15
CA PHE A 26 20.26 -15.55 17.42
C PHE A 26 19.17 -16.63 17.61
N VAL A 27 18.10 -16.57 16.82
CA VAL A 27 16.96 -17.47 16.89
C VAL A 27 17.13 -18.67 15.95
N GLY A 28 17.67 -18.42 14.75
CA GLY A 28 17.92 -19.44 13.75
C GLY A 28 18.80 -18.93 12.60
N ARG A 29 19.40 -19.85 11.86
CA ARG A 29 20.30 -19.53 10.75
C ARG A 29 19.49 -19.39 9.45
N PRO A 30 19.44 -18.18 8.84
CA PRO A 30 18.69 -17.99 7.63
C PRO A 30 19.42 -18.61 6.42
N GLN A 31 18.66 -18.98 5.41
CA GLN A 31 19.17 -19.53 4.15
C GLN A 31 18.84 -18.61 2.98
N VAL A 32 19.79 -18.45 2.06
CA VAL A 32 19.63 -17.53 0.91
C VAL A 32 18.49 -17.95 -0.01
N HIS A 33 18.18 -19.24 -0.08
CA HIS A 33 17.10 -19.77 -0.91
C HIS A 33 15.70 -19.44 -0.37
N ASP A 34 15.57 -19.09 0.92
CA ASP A 34 14.30 -18.67 1.52
C ASP A 34 13.91 -17.25 1.14
N ILE A 35 14.83 -16.49 0.55
CA ILE A 35 14.55 -15.16 0.01
C ILE A 35 13.77 -15.31 -1.28
N ASN A 36 12.53 -14.82 -1.30
CA ASN A 36 11.69 -14.85 -2.50
C ASN A 36 12.14 -13.76 -3.50
N TRP A 37 13.15 -14.11 -4.30
CA TRP A 37 13.71 -13.23 -5.34
C TRP A 37 12.69 -12.81 -6.38
N THR A 38 11.70 -13.66 -6.68
CA THR A 38 10.58 -13.33 -7.57
C THR A 38 9.86 -12.08 -7.06
N THR A 39 9.52 -12.04 -5.77
CA THR A 39 8.88 -10.87 -5.15
C THR A 39 9.77 -9.63 -5.24
N ILE A 40 11.06 -9.74 -4.95
CA ILE A 40 12.00 -8.60 -5.00
C ILE A 40 12.09 -8.02 -6.42
N TRP A 41 12.24 -8.86 -7.44
CA TRP A 41 12.33 -8.41 -8.83
C TRP A 41 11.01 -7.85 -9.33
N SER A 42 9.88 -8.47 -8.98
CA SER A 42 8.55 -7.95 -9.28
C SER A 42 8.30 -6.59 -8.64
N LEU A 43 8.65 -6.40 -7.36
CA LEU A 43 8.54 -5.11 -6.67
C LEU A 43 9.38 -4.05 -7.37
N LEU A 44 10.64 -4.36 -7.72
CA LEU A 44 11.52 -3.40 -8.40
C LEU A 44 10.94 -2.96 -9.75
N ALA A 45 10.50 -3.90 -10.59
CA ALA A 45 9.91 -3.59 -11.89
C ALA A 45 8.64 -2.73 -11.74
N LEU A 46 7.74 -3.09 -10.81
CA LEU A 46 6.54 -2.32 -10.54
C LEU A 46 6.85 -0.91 -10.03
N MET A 47 7.77 -0.78 -9.06
CA MET A 47 8.16 0.53 -8.51
C MET A 47 8.72 1.45 -9.59
N VAL A 48 9.50 0.93 -10.55
CA VAL A 48 9.98 1.73 -11.69
C VAL A 48 8.80 2.25 -12.52
N CYS A 49 7.87 1.38 -12.92
CA CYS A 49 6.68 1.77 -13.69
C CYS A 49 5.81 2.80 -12.94
N VAL A 50 5.60 2.57 -11.64
CA VAL A 50 4.86 3.47 -10.76
C VAL A 50 5.54 4.84 -10.65
N GLN A 51 6.87 4.89 -10.47
CA GLN A 51 7.60 6.16 -10.42
C GLN A 51 7.66 6.88 -11.76
N LEU A 52 7.61 6.16 -12.89
CA LEU A 52 7.44 6.78 -14.21
C LEU A 52 6.08 7.47 -14.32
N LEU A 53 4.98 6.78 -14.00
CA LEU A 53 3.64 7.35 -14.02
C LEU A 53 3.50 8.54 -13.06
N ASN A 54 4.06 8.42 -11.85
CA ASN A 54 4.11 9.51 -10.88
C ASN A 54 4.93 10.70 -11.38
N GLY A 55 6.09 10.45 -11.99
CA GLY A 55 6.94 11.49 -12.60
C GLY A 55 6.29 12.21 -13.79
N TYR A 56 5.23 11.65 -14.38
CA TYR A 56 4.40 12.30 -15.39
C TYR A 56 3.13 12.93 -14.83
N HIS A 57 2.98 13.01 -13.50
CA HIS A 57 1.89 13.71 -12.83
C HIS A 57 0.49 13.19 -13.19
N VAL A 58 0.34 11.90 -13.48
CA VAL A 58 -0.95 11.30 -13.90
C VAL A 58 -2.03 11.50 -12.83
N LEU A 59 -1.74 11.21 -11.55
CA LEU A 59 -2.70 11.42 -10.46
C LEU A 59 -2.98 12.90 -10.22
N ASP A 60 -1.98 13.78 -10.34
CA ASP A 60 -2.18 15.21 -10.17
C ASP A 60 -3.13 15.77 -11.24
N GLN A 61 -2.96 15.34 -12.50
CA GLN A 61 -3.82 15.70 -13.62
C GLN A 61 -5.26 15.25 -13.40
N LEU A 62 -5.47 13.98 -13.04
CA LEU A 62 -6.80 13.43 -12.76
C LEU A 62 -7.46 14.13 -11.58
N SER A 63 -6.70 14.35 -10.50
CA SER A 63 -7.21 15.01 -9.32
C SER A 63 -7.66 16.44 -9.63
N GLN A 64 -6.91 17.16 -10.44
CA GLN A 64 -7.28 18.50 -10.85
C GLN A 64 -8.54 18.52 -11.73
N GLN A 65 -8.67 17.59 -12.69
CA GLN A 65 -9.89 17.46 -13.50
C GLN A 65 -11.11 17.16 -12.63
N LEU A 66 -10.96 16.33 -11.60
CA LEU A 66 -12.06 16.02 -10.67
C LEU A 66 -12.43 17.23 -9.81
N LEU A 67 -11.45 18.03 -9.38
CA LEU A 67 -11.71 19.26 -8.63
C LEU A 67 -12.49 20.30 -9.45
N THR A 68 -12.23 20.45 -10.75
CA THR A 68 -12.98 21.41 -11.59
C THR A 68 -14.44 21.02 -11.78
N HIS A 69 -14.80 19.75 -11.59
CA HIS A 69 -16.18 19.25 -11.66
C HIS A 69 -16.89 19.24 -10.29
N SER A 70 -16.18 19.58 -9.21
CA SER A 70 -16.73 19.56 -7.86
C SER A 70 -17.41 20.88 -7.50
N HIS A 71 -18.62 20.80 -6.93
CA HIS A 71 -19.46 21.95 -6.59
C HIS A 71 -19.48 22.25 -5.09
N ASN A 72 -19.08 21.28 -4.27
CA ASN A 72 -19.07 21.39 -2.81
C ASN A 72 -18.02 20.51 -2.16
N GLN A 73 -17.77 20.75 -0.87
CA GLN A 73 -16.79 20.03 -0.06
C GLN A 73 -17.00 18.51 -0.09
N ARG A 74 -18.25 18.05 -0.04
CA ARG A 74 -18.55 16.61 -0.04
C ARG A 74 -18.10 15.96 -1.35
N GLN A 75 -18.40 16.58 -2.49
CA GLN A 75 -17.97 16.09 -3.80
C GLN A 75 -16.44 16.08 -3.94
N ILE A 76 -15.76 17.13 -3.46
CA ILE A 76 -14.28 17.16 -3.43
C ILE A 76 -13.75 15.93 -2.70
N VAL A 77 -14.28 15.63 -1.51
CA VAL A 77 -13.82 14.48 -0.73
C VAL A 77 -14.20 13.17 -1.40
N GLN A 78 -15.41 13.04 -1.93
CA GLN A 78 -15.86 11.85 -2.66
C GLN A 78 -14.95 11.53 -3.84
N TYR A 79 -14.63 12.52 -4.68
CA TYR A 79 -13.73 12.33 -5.81
C TYR A 79 -12.30 12.06 -5.37
N THR A 80 -11.81 12.72 -4.32
CA THR A 80 -10.45 12.47 -3.81
C THR A 80 -10.33 11.07 -3.21
N VAL A 81 -11.35 10.61 -2.47
CA VAL A 81 -11.44 9.26 -1.90
C VAL A 81 -11.54 8.22 -3.01
N LEU A 82 -12.39 8.43 -4.01
CA LEU A 82 -12.50 7.53 -5.16
C LEU A 82 -11.19 7.47 -5.94
N LEU A 83 -10.54 8.61 -6.18
CA LEU A 83 -9.25 8.66 -6.86
C LEU A 83 -8.14 8.02 -6.03
N ALA A 84 -8.17 8.14 -4.69
CA ALA A 84 -7.24 7.44 -3.82
C ALA A 84 -7.46 5.92 -3.85
N PHE A 85 -8.71 5.48 -3.85
CA PHE A 85 -9.10 4.08 -3.94
C PHE A 85 -8.64 3.46 -5.27
N VAL A 86 -9.06 4.04 -6.39
CA VAL A 86 -8.71 3.56 -7.74
C VAL A 86 -7.23 3.78 -8.04
N GLY A 87 -6.68 4.93 -7.66
CA GLY A 87 -5.26 5.25 -7.84
C GLY A 87 -4.36 4.26 -7.12
N ALA A 88 -4.70 3.86 -5.89
CA ALA A 88 -3.95 2.87 -5.14
C ALA A 88 -4.00 1.46 -5.75
N MET A 89 -5.04 1.12 -6.54
CA MET A 89 -5.08 -0.15 -7.29
C MET A 89 -3.94 -0.24 -8.32
N PHE A 90 -3.54 0.88 -8.94
CA PHE A 90 -2.58 0.87 -10.04
C PHE A 90 -1.21 1.43 -9.67
N LEU A 91 -1.17 2.43 -8.79
CA LEU A 91 0.03 3.19 -8.48
C LEU A 91 0.59 2.90 -7.10
N THR A 92 0.00 1.97 -6.37
CA THR A 92 0.24 1.67 -4.95
C THR A 92 -0.36 2.65 -3.96
N ASN A 93 -0.67 2.14 -2.76
CA ASN A 93 -1.15 2.95 -1.64
C ASN A 93 -0.19 4.09 -1.29
N ASP A 94 1.13 3.86 -1.29
CA ASP A 94 2.12 4.86 -0.90
C ASP A 94 2.15 6.06 -1.86
N VAL A 95 2.09 5.82 -3.17
CA VAL A 95 2.05 6.91 -4.17
C VAL A 95 0.71 7.63 -4.13
N ALA A 96 -0.41 6.92 -3.95
CA ALA A 96 -1.70 7.57 -3.76
C ALA A 96 -1.67 8.54 -2.57
N ILE A 97 -1.05 8.15 -1.45
CA ILE A 97 -0.85 9.01 -0.28
C ILE A 97 0.13 10.15 -0.58
N LEU A 98 1.28 9.91 -1.21
CA LEU A 98 2.25 10.96 -1.56
C LEU A 98 1.70 12.03 -2.50
N THR A 99 0.71 11.70 -3.31
CA THR A 99 0.17 12.63 -4.30
C THR A 99 -1.12 13.29 -3.83
N LEU A 100 -2.10 12.52 -3.37
CA LEU A 100 -3.45 13.04 -3.08
C LEU A 100 -3.57 13.67 -1.69
N PHE A 101 -2.81 13.17 -0.71
CA PHE A 101 -2.88 13.68 0.65
C PHE A 101 -2.37 15.14 0.78
N PRO A 102 -1.20 15.54 0.22
CA PRO A 102 -0.78 16.93 0.23
C PRO A 102 -1.67 17.81 -0.63
N MET A 103 -2.22 17.25 -1.71
CA MET A 103 -3.09 17.96 -2.62
C MET A 103 -4.40 18.36 -1.92
N TYR A 104 -5.01 17.43 -1.18
CA TYR A 104 -6.16 17.72 -0.34
C TYR A 104 -5.85 18.73 0.76
N ILE A 105 -4.74 18.57 1.50
CA ILE A 105 -4.37 19.52 2.57
C ILE A 105 -4.20 20.94 2.03
N ARG A 106 -3.52 21.11 0.89
CA ARG A 106 -3.35 22.42 0.24
C ARG A 106 -4.70 23.05 -0.09
N LEU A 107 -5.61 22.28 -0.67
CA LEU A 107 -6.96 22.73 -0.98
C LEU A 107 -7.75 23.10 0.28
N ALA A 108 -7.65 22.27 1.32
CA ALA A 108 -8.31 22.51 2.60
C ALA A 108 -7.83 23.79 3.27
N HIS A 109 -6.54 24.12 3.20
CA HIS A 109 -6.03 25.40 3.68
C HIS A 109 -6.54 26.59 2.85
N GLN A 110 -6.57 26.48 1.52
CA GLN A 110 -7.04 27.55 0.63
C GLN A 110 -8.53 27.87 0.82
N GLN A 111 -9.32 26.87 1.20
CA GLN A 111 -10.78 26.99 1.29
C GLN A 111 -11.32 26.83 2.72
N HIS A 112 -10.45 26.80 3.74
CA HIS A 112 -10.80 26.59 5.15
C HIS A 112 -11.68 25.35 5.39
N LEU A 113 -11.34 24.23 4.72
CA LEU A 113 -12.05 22.96 4.86
C LEU A 113 -11.50 22.13 6.04
N PRO A 114 -12.32 21.27 6.67
CA PRO A 114 -11.87 20.28 7.63
C PRO A 114 -10.79 19.35 7.04
N ILE A 115 -9.72 19.10 7.80
CA ILE A 115 -8.59 18.26 7.35
C ILE A 115 -8.71 16.83 7.89
N ALA A 116 -9.00 16.66 9.17
CA ALA A 116 -8.84 15.39 9.89
C ALA A 116 -9.66 14.21 9.30
N PHE A 117 -10.98 14.38 9.15
CA PHE A 117 -11.85 13.31 8.66
C PHE A 117 -11.62 12.97 7.17
N PRO A 118 -11.55 13.94 6.25
CA PRO A 118 -11.29 13.63 4.83
C PRO A 118 -9.94 13.00 4.58
N THR A 119 -8.88 13.47 5.24
CA THR A 119 -7.55 12.85 5.12
C THR A 119 -7.52 11.44 5.68
N THR A 120 -8.28 11.16 6.74
CA THR A 120 -8.49 9.79 7.25
C THR A 120 -9.16 8.90 6.19
N LEU A 121 -10.19 9.39 5.50
CA LEU A 121 -10.84 8.63 4.41
C LEU A 121 -9.90 8.38 3.23
N ILE A 122 -9.01 9.32 2.90
CA ILE A 122 -7.98 9.12 1.86
C ILE A 122 -7.03 7.98 2.24
N VAL A 123 -6.63 7.89 3.52
CA VAL A 123 -5.79 6.78 4.01
C VAL A 123 -6.49 5.44 3.93
N LEU A 124 -7.74 5.38 4.40
CA LEU A 124 -8.57 4.18 4.31
C LEU A 124 -8.79 3.76 2.84
N ALA A 125 -9.02 4.72 1.95
CA ALA A 125 -9.17 4.49 0.52
C ALA A 125 -7.91 3.93 -0.12
N ALA A 126 -6.74 4.46 0.21
CA ALA A 126 -5.48 3.94 -0.31
C ALA A 126 -5.23 2.49 0.14
N ASN A 127 -5.47 2.17 1.42
CA ASN A 127 -5.31 0.79 1.91
C ASN A 127 -6.34 -0.16 1.27
N LEU A 128 -7.63 0.15 1.32
CA LEU A 128 -8.69 -0.72 0.80
C LEU A 128 -8.65 -0.85 -0.74
N GLY A 129 -8.33 0.23 -1.45
CA GLY A 129 -8.19 0.22 -2.90
C GLY A 129 -6.99 -0.61 -3.36
N SER A 130 -5.84 -0.47 -2.68
CA SER A 130 -4.65 -1.27 -2.97
C SER A 130 -4.85 -2.78 -2.79
N ALA A 131 -5.82 -3.18 -1.96
CA ALA A 131 -6.11 -4.58 -1.72
C ALA A 131 -6.64 -5.30 -2.97
N PHE A 132 -7.27 -4.59 -3.90
CA PHE A 132 -7.96 -5.18 -5.05
C PHE A 132 -7.03 -5.85 -6.07
N THR A 133 -5.82 -5.32 -6.25
CA THR A 133 -4.86 -5.78 -7.27
C THR A 133 -3.61 -6.40 -6.64
N PRO A 134 -2.93 -7.34 -7.32
CA PRO A 134 -1.69 -7.92 -6.83
C PRO A 134 -0.60 -6.88 -6.57
N PHE A 135 -0.52 -5.89 -7.45
CA PHE A 135 0.50 -4.85 -7.46
C PHE A 135 0.08 -3.57 -6.73
N GLY A 136 -1.15 -3.52 -6.19
CA GLY A 136 -1.61 -2.36 -5.42
C GLY A 136 -0.84 -2.21 -4.11
N ASN A 137 -0.39 -3.31 -3.51
CA ASN A 137 0.48 -3.24 -2.35
C ASN A 137 1.51 -4.39 -2.31
N PRO A 138 2.63 -4.20 -1.59
CA PRO A 138 3.70 -5.20 -1.57
C PRO A 138 3.29 -6.56 -0.98
N GLN A 139 2.40 -6.58 0.01
CA GLN A 139 1.95 -7.84 0.62
C GLN A 139 1.12 -8.70 -0.33
N ASN A 140 0.26 -8.11 -1.16
CA ASN A 140 -0.53 -8.84 -2.15
C ASN A 140 0.36 -9.45 -3.23
N LEU A 141 1.38 -8.70 -3.66
CA LEU A 141 2.33 -9.19 -4.64
C LEU A 141 3.10 -10.39 -4.11
N PHE A 142 3.51 -10.31 -2.84
CA PHE A 142 4.14 -11.43 -2.15
C PHE A 142 3.19 -12.65 -2.05
N LEU A 143 1.91 -12.46 -1.71
CA LEU A 143 0.93 -13.56 -1.68
C LEU A 143 0.78 -14.24 -3.05
N VAL A 144 0.71 -13.47 -4.13
CA VAL A 144 0.66 -14.01 -5.51
C VAL A 144 1.91 -14.82 -5.84
N ALA A 145 3.10 -14.30 -5.50
CA ALA A 145 4.36 -14.97 -5.75
C ALA A 145 4.56 -16.23 -4.89
N HIS A 146 4.09 -16.21 -3.64
CA HIS A 146 4.25 -17.31 -2.67
C HIS A 146 3.26 -18.45 -2.90
N TYR A 147 1.99 -18.14 -3.14
CA TYR A 147 0.93 -19.14 -3.36
C TYR A 147 0.68 -19.46 -4.84
N HIS A 148 1.47 -18.88 -5.76
CA HIS A 148 1.34 -19.08 -7.21
C HIS A 148 -0.08 -18.82 -7.74
N ILE A 149 -0.70 -17.74 -7.28
CA ILE A 149 -2.09 -17.41 -7.60
C ILE A 149 -2.16 -16.80 -9.00
N ASP A 150 -3.02 -17.32 -9.86
CA ASP A 150 -3.28 -16.69 -11.16
C ASP A 150 -4.07 -15.37 -10.99
N GLY A 151 -4.05 -14.54 -12.04
CA GLY A 151 -4.68 -13.21 -11.99
C GLY A 151 -6.20 -13.26 -11.79
N LEU A 152 -6.90 -14.25 -12.34
CA LEU A 152 -8.35 -14.33 -12.24
C LEU A 152 -8.79 -14.82 -10.85
N ALA A 153 -8.08 -15.80 -10.30
CA ALA A 153 -8.25 -16.29 -8.94
C ALA A 153 -7.99 -15.18 -7.93
N PHE A 154 -6.94 -14.36 -8.13
CA PHE A 154 -6.70 -13.20 -7.28
C PHE A 154 -7.84 -12.18 -7.36
N LEU A 155 -8.34 -11.84 -8.55
CA LEU A 155 -9.47 -10.92 -8.69
C LEU A 155 -10.74 -11.46 -8.02
N LYS A 156 -11.03 -12.77 -8.14
CA LYS A 156 -12.16 -13.39 -7.44
C LYS A 156 -12.00 -13.32 -5.92
N LEU A 157 -10.78 -13.51 -5.42
CA LEU A 157 -10.44 -13.41 -4.01
C LEU A 157 -10.60 -11.97 -3.48
N SER A 158 -10.19 -10.97 -4.26
CA SER A 158 -10.11 -9.58 -3.84
C SER A 158 -11.41 -8.77 -4.06
N THR A 159 -12.22 -9.15 -5.05
CA THR A 159 -13.44 -8.41 -5.45
C THR A 159 -14.42 -8.18 -4.30
N PRO A 160 -14.76 -9.17 -3.44
CA PRO A 160 -15.72 -8.95 -2.37
C PRO A 160 -15.21 -7.91 -1.36
N LEU A 161 -13.92 -7.99 -0.98
CA LEU A 161 -13.28 -7.02 -0.10
C LEU A 161 -13.26 -5.62 -0.73
N MET A 162 -12.97 -5.52 -2.03
CA MET A 162 -13.01 -4.26 -2.77
C MET A 162 -14.41 -3.64 -2.73
N LEU A 163 -15.47 -4.40 -3.02
CA LEU A 163 -16.85 -3.88 -3.01
C LEU A 163 -17.24 -3.39 -1.62
N ILE A 164 -17.00 -4.21 -0.59
CA ILE A 164 -17.30 -3.85 0.80
C ILE A 164 -16.55 -2.58 1.21
N GLY A 165 -15.26 -2.47 0.88
CA GLY A 165 -14.44 -1.30 1.16
C GLY A 165 -14.96 -0.05 0.44
N LEU A 166 -15.26 -0.16 -0.86
CA LEU A 166 -15.79 0.94 -1.67
C LEU A 166 -17.12 1.46 -1.14
N PHE A 167 -18.08 0.57 -0.85
CA PHE A 167 -19.38 0.97 -0.31
C PHE A 167 -19.29 1.55 1.10
N SER A 168 -18.43 0.99 1.96
CA SER A 168 -18.18 1.54 3.30
C SER A 168 -17.61 2.96 3.22
N LEU A 169 -16.62 3.19 2.36
CA LEU A 169 -16.04 4.51 2.14
C LEU A 169 -17.06 5.48 1.54
N ALA A 170 -17.83 5.07 0.54
CA ALA A 170 -18.89 5.88 -0.03
C ALA A 170 -19.89 6.30 1.06
N GLY A 171 -20.33 5.37 1.90
CA GLY A 171 -21.19 5.65 3.07
C GLY A 171 -20.58 6.68 4.02
N LEU A 172 -19.31 6.52 4.40
CA LEU A 172 -18.62 7.45 5.30
C LEU A 172 -18.51 8.87 4.73
N THR A 173 -18.38 9.02 3.40
CA THR A 173 -18.33 10.36 2.78
C THR A 173 -19.64 11.15 2.91
N TYR A 174 -20.79 10.49 3.08
CA TYR A 174 -22.06 11.17 3.30
C TYR A 174 -22.15 11.85 4.68
N GLY A 175 -21.29 11.49 5.63
CA GLY A 175 -21.13 12.22 6.89
C GLY A 175 -20.51 13.62 6.74
N ILE A 176 -20.08 14.00 5.53
CA ILE A 176 -19.48 15.30 5.24
C ILE A 176 -20.57 16.26 4.77
N ALA A 177 -20.72 17.37 5.49
CA ALA A 177 -21.67 18.42 5.11
C ALA A 177 -21.32 19.01 3.73
N PRO A 178 -22.31 19.15 2.81
CA PRO A 178 -22.09 19.75 1.50
C PRO A 178 -21.96 21.27 1.63
N ARG A 179 -20.76 21.76 1.91
CA ARG A 179 -20.45 23.20 1.94
C ARG A 179 -20.04 23.69 0.57
N SER A 180 -20.57 24.84 0.13
CA SER A 180 -20.16 25.47 -1.13
C SER A 180 -18.65 25.75 -1.09
N THR A 181 -17.99 25.44 -2.20
CA THR A 181 -16.55 25.60 -2.38
C THR A 181 -16.27 26.58 -3.50
N LYS A 182 -15.18 27.32 -3.39
CA LYS A 182 -14.73 28.18 -4.49
C LYS A 182 -14.18 27.29 -5.60
N ALA A 183 -14.34 27.71 -6.85
CA ALA A 183 -13.71 27.02 -7.98
C ALA A 183 -12.20 26.95 -7.74
N ALA A 184 -11.63 25.75 -7.79
CA ALA A 184 -10.19 25.57 -7.67
C ALA A 184 -9.50 26.15 -8.92
N PRO A 185 -8.40 26.91 -8.78
CA PRO A 185 -7.68 27.42 -9.93
C PRO A 185 -7.11 26.26 -10.76
N THR A 186 -7.33 26.30 -12.07
CA THR A 186 -6.81 25.33 -13.02
C THR A 186 -5.27 25.43 -13.06
N ARG A 187 -4.58 24.35 -12.72
CA ARG A 187 -3.15 24.19 -12.98
C ARG A 187 -2.94 23.55 -14.35
N LEU A 188 -1.79 23.80 -14.96
CA LEU A 188 -1.42 23.12 -16.20
C LEU A 188 -0.30 22.15 -15.88
N PHE A 189 -0.50 20.89 -16.24
CA PHE A 189 0.53 19.87 -16.16
C PHE A 189 1.04 19.56 -17.58
N PRO A 190 2.35 19.35 -17.77
CA PRO A 190 2.88 18.92 -19.05
C PRO A 190 2.22 17.61 -19.51
N GLN A 191 1.76 17.55 -20.76
CA GLN A 191 1.22 16.32 -21.32
C GLN A 191 2.34 15.42 -21.85
N HIS A 192 2.33 14.16 -21.42
CA HIS A 192 3.32 13.16 -21.79
C HIS A 192 2.68 11.88 -22.33
N SER A 193 1.59 12.02 -23.11
CA SER A 193 0.70 10.91 -23.50
C SER A 193 1.43 9.72 -24.12
N GLY A 194 2.42 9.94 -24.99
CA GLY A 194 3.23 8.85 -25.57
C GLY A 194 4.11 8.12 -24.54
N LYS A 195 4.71 8.85 -23.60
CA LYS A 195 5.51 8.24 -22.52
C LYS A 195 4.64 7.53 -21.49
N ILE A 196 3.45 8.06 -21.22
CA ILE A 196 2.44 7.41 -20.37
C ILE A 196 1.99 6.11 -21.01
N ALA A 197 1.63 6.12 -22.30
CA ALA A 197 1.22 4.92 -23.04
C ALA A 197 2.32 3.84 -23.03
N LEU A 198 3.58 4.22 -23.28
CA LEU A 198 4.71 3.30 -23.18
C LEU A 198 4.89 2.77 -21.75
N THR A 199 4.70 3.61 -20.72
CA THR A 199 4.79 3.18 -19.33
C THR A 199 3.66 2.19 -18.97
N ILE A 200 2.45 2.40 -19.49
CA ILE A 200 1.33 1.46 -19.34
C ILE A 200 1.66 0.12 -20.03
N LEU A 201 2.29 0.16 -21.21
CA LEU A 201 2.74 -1.06 -21.88
C LEU A 201 3.80 -1.81 -21.06
N LEU A 202 4.79 -1.10 -20.50
CA LEU A 202 5.80 -1.67 -19.60
C LEU A 202 5.18 -2.24 -18.32
N PHE A 203 4.14 -1.57 -17.80
CA PHE A 203 3.38 -2.06 -16.67
C PHE A 203 2.68 -3.38 -17.03
N GLY A 204 2.01 -3.45 -18.20
CA GLY A 204 1.42 -4.68 -18.73
C GLY A 204 2.44 -5.82 -18.87
N LEU A 205 3.62 -5.53 -19.42
CA LEU A 205 4.74 -6.49 -19.50
C LEU A 205 5.19 -6.95 -18.10
N THR A 206 5.17 -6.04 -17.12
CA THR A 206 5.47 -6.37 -15.72
C THR A 206 4.46 -7.36 -15.16
N LEU A 207 3.17 -7.18 -15.45
CA LEU A 207 2.13 -8.12 -15.04
C LEU A 207 2.31 -9.50 -15.68
N LEU A 208 2.64 -9.56 -16.97
CA LEU A 208 2.95 -10.82 -17.64
C LEU A 208 4.15 -11.53 -16.98
N GLY A 209 5.14 -10.77 -16.52
CA GLY A 209 6.28 -11.28 -15.76
C GLY A 209 5.88 -11.87 -14.41
N ILE A 210 5.03 -11.16 -13.65
CA ILE A 210 4.55 -11.57 -12.32
C ILE A 210 3.75 -12.86 -12.40
N PHE A 211 2.87 -12.99 -13.38
CA PHE A 211 2.07 -14.20 -13.60
C PHE A 211 2.83 -15.31 -14.35
N GLN A 212 4.16 -15.17 -14.51
CA GLN A 212 5.04 -16.16 -15.15
C GLN A 212 4.68 -16.48 -16.61
N ILE A 213 3.91 -15.60 -17.28
CA ILE A 213 3.59 -15.70 -18.71
C ILE A 213 4.80 -15.30 -19.56
N PHE A 214 5.62 -14.38 -19.04
CA PHE A 214 6.89 -13.96 -19.63
C PHE A 214 8.02 -14.07 -18.59
N PRO A 215 9.28 -14.36 -18.97
CA PRO A 215 10.36 -14.48 -18.00
C PRO A 215 10.61 -13.17 -17.22
N LEU A 216 10.41 -13.22 -15.90
CA LEU A 216 10.50 -12.06 -15.01
C LEU A 216 11.86 -11.34 -15.07
N GLY A 217 12.96 -12.08 -15.26
CA GLY A 217 14.30 -11.50 -15.41
C GLY A 217 14.39 -10.55 -16.60
N TRP A 218 13.90 -10.99 -17.77
CA TRP A 218 13.87 -10.15 -18.98
C TRP A 218 12.94 -8.96 -18.82
N THR A 219 11.74 -9.17 -18.27
CA THR A 219 10.81 -8.07 -17.93
C THR A 219 11.47 -6.99 -17.09
N THR A 220 12.16 -7.39 -16.02
CA THR A 220 12.78 -6.45 -15.08
C THR A 220 13.90 -5.65 -15.74
N VAL A 221 14.74 -6.31 -16.55
CA VAL A 221 15.81 -5.64 -17.31
C VAL A 221 15.24 -4.63 -18.30
N ILE A 222 14.22 -5.03 -19.08
CA ILE A 222 13.55 -4.15 -20.06
C ILE A 222 12.99 -2.92 -19.33
N VAL A 223 12.25 -3.12 -18.24
CA VAL A 223 11.63 -2.02 -17.47
C VAL A 223 12.68 -1.07 -16.90
N ILE A 224 13.79 -1.57 -16.35
CA ILE A 224 14.86 -0.73 -15.81
C ILE A 224 15.53 0.10 -16.91
N ILE A 225 15.86 -0.54 -18.04
CA ILE A 225 16.49 0.15 -19.19
C ILE A 225 15.54 1.20 -19.74
N SER A 226 14.28 0.84 -20.00
CA SER A 226 13.27 1.79 -20.47
C SER A 226 13.05 2.93 -19.49
N GLY A 227 12.97 2.65 -18.18
CA GLY A 227 12.82 3.69 -17.16
C GLY A 227 14.01 4.66 -17.12
N TRP A 228 15.23 4.13 -17.28
CA TRP A 228 16.43 4.96 -17.38
C TRP A 228 16.45 5.85 -18.64
N LEU A 229 15.97 5.33 -19.77
CA LEU A 229 15.87 6.08 -21.03
C LEU A 229 14.76 7.15 -20.98
N LEU A 230 13.62 6.82 -20.36
CA LEU A 230 12.44 7.69 -20.34
C LEU A 230 12.54 8.82 -19.31
N ASN A 231 12.94 8.49 -18.09
CA ASN A 231 13.07 9.44 -16.99
C ASN A 231 14.03 8.92 -15.90
N ARG A 232 15.31 9.32 -16.00
CA ARG A 232 16.34 8.97 -15.00
C ARG A 232 16.01 9.43 -13.57
N THR A 233 15.17 10.45 -13.42
CA THR A 233 14.72 10.91 -12.09
C THR A 233 13.77 9.90 -11.46
N ALA A 234 12.89 9.26 -12.25
CA ALA A 234 12.00 8.21 -11.77
C ALA A 234 12.78 7.03 -11.17
N ILE A 235 13.86 6.58 -11.84
CA ILE A 235 14.76 5.53 -11.31
C ILE A 235 15.36 5.94 -9.95
N LYS A 236 15.80 7.20 -9.81
CA LYS A 236 16.33 7.69 -8.53
C LYS A 236 15.26 7.84 -7.45
N GLN A 237 13.98 7.87 -7.83
CA GLN A 237 12.85 8.02 -6.92
C GLN A 237 12.28 6.69 -6.42
N VAL A 238 12.68 5.56 -7.03
CA VAL A 238 12.34 4.21 -6.55
C VAL A 238 12.73 4.06 -5.08
N ASP A 239 11.85 3.43 -4.31
CA ASP A 239 12.07 3.17 -2.89
C ASP A 239 12.92 1.91 -2.68
N TYR A 240 14.23 2.08 -2.85
CA TYR A 240 15.20 1.02 -2.56
C TYR A 240 15.25 0.65 -1.07
N GLY A 241 14.81 1.53 -0.17
CA GLY A 241 14.71 1.24 1.26
C GLY A 241 13.66 0.17 1.53
N LEU A 242 12.50 0.28 0.87
CA LEU A 242 11.46 -0.74 0.93
C LEU A 242 11.93 -2.09 0.37
N LEU A 243 12.67 -2.13 -0.74
CA LEU A 243 13.25 -3.38 -1.26
C LEU A 243 14.22 -4.06 -0.27
N LEU A 244 15.10 -3.28 0.36
CA LEU A 244 16.00 -3.78 1.39
C LEU A 244 15.24 -4.25 2.64
N THR A 245 14.15 -3.57 2.99
CA THR A 245 13.26 -3.95 4.09
C THR A 245 12.64 -5.33 3.84
N PHE A 246 12.19 -5.60 2.61
CA PHE A 246 11.70 -6.92 2.20
C PHE A 246 12.75 -8.01 2.34
N ILE A 247 13.99 -7.73 1.92
CA ILE A 247 15.11 -8.67 2.10
C ILE A 247 15.33 -8.95 3.60
N CYS A 248 15.29 -7.92 4.45
CA CYS A 248 15.39 -8.09 5.90
C CYS A 248 14.24 -8.94 6.47
N PHE A 249 13.00 -8.75 5.98
CA PHE A 249 11.87 -9.59 6.40
C PHE A 249 12.04 -11.04 5.94
N PHE A 250 12.53 -11.31 4.73
CA PHE A 250 12.82 -12.67 4.31
C PHE A 250 13.91 -13.32 5.17
N ILE A 251 14.97 -12.58 5.52
CA ILE A 251 16.01 -13.06 6.45
C ILE A 251 15.40 -13.38 7.81
N LEU A 252 14.58 -12.47 8.37
CA LEU A 252 13.92 -12.66 9.65
C LEU A 252 13.05 -13.91 9.66
N VAL A 253 12.21 -14.08 8.63
CA VAL A 253 11.28 -15.20 8.54
C VAL A 253 12.02 -16.51 8.29
N SER A 254 13.08 -16.50 7.48
CA SER A 254 13.98 -17.65 7.32
C SER A 254 14.64 -18.06 8.64
N SER A 255 15.10 -17.12 9.45
CA SER A 255 15.59 -17.43 10.80
C SER A 255 14.52 -18.08 11.67
N PHE A 256 13.27 -17.61 11.60
CA PHE A 256 12.17 -18.15 12.40
C PHE A 256 11.71 -19.53 11.94
N SER A 257 11.68 -19.79 10.63
CA SER A 257 11.32 -21.10 10.08
C SER A 257 12.28 -22.21 10.48
N HIS A 258 13.52 -21.86 10.86
CA HIS A 258 14.54 -22.80 11.34
C HIS A 258 14.54 -23.00 12.86
N ASN A 259 13.60 -22.40 13.60
CA ASN A 259 13.46 -22.57 15.05
C ASN A 259 12.20 -23.38 15.40
N ALA A 260 12.37 -24.61 15.89
CA ALA A 260 11.26 -25.53 16.15
C ALA A 260 10.20 -25.01 17.14
N ALA A 261 10.59 -24.21 18.14
CA ALA A 261 9.66 -23.65 19.12
C ALA A 261 8.79 -22.55 18.49
N LEU A 262 9.37 -21.73 17.61
CA LEU A 262 8.62 -20.69 16.90
C LEU A 262 7.74 -21.28 15.81
N THR A 263 8.23 -22.27 15.06
CA THR A 263 7.42 -22.90 14.01
C THR A 263 6.18 -23.59 14.60
N THR A 264 6.32 -24.27 15.74
CA THR A 264 5.18 -24.89 16.45
C THR A 264 4.20 -23.84 17.00
N LEU A 265 4.70 -22.75 17.58
CA LEU A 265 3.86 -21.66 18.06
C LEU A 265 3.07 -20.99 16.93
N ILE A 266 3.74 -20.62 15.84
CA ILE A 266 3.11 -19.93 14.72
C ILE A 266 2.10 -20.86 14.05
N ALA A 267 2.47 -22.12 13.81
CA ALA A 267 1.57 -23.13 13.24
C ALA A 267 0.31 -23.33 14.09
N HIS A 268 0.40 -23.24 15.42
CA HIS A 268 -0.77 -23.33 16.30
C HIS A 268 -1.74 -22.16 16.10
N VAL A 269 -1.22 -20.93 15.98
CA VAL A 269 -2.05 -19.72 15.80
C VAL A 269 -2.47 -19.49 14.33
N THR A 270 -2.04 -20.34 13.40
CA THR A 270 -2.47 -20.34 12.00
C THR A 270 -3.17 -21.63 11.56
N HIS A 271 -3.43 -22.57 12.48
CA HIS A 271 -3.86 -23.93 12.14
C HIS A 271 -5.23 -24.01 11.45
N THR A 272 -6.11 -23.03 11.67
CA THR A 272 -7.45 -22.95 11.06
C THR A 272 -7.58 -21.69 10.20
N PRO A 273 -8.56 -21.64 9.26
CA PRO A 273 -8.83 -20.42 8.49
C PRO A 273 -9.09 -19.22 9.42
N VAL A 274 -9.95 -19.40 10.41
CA VAL A 274 -10.29 -18.34 11.37
C VAL A 274 -9.06 -17.90 12.18
N ALA A 275 -8.23 -18.83 12.64
CA ALA A 275 -7.00 -18.49 13.36
C ALA A 275 -6.01 -17.73 12.46
N SER A 276 -5.80 -18.17 11.22
CA SER A 276 -4.96 -17.46 10.24
C SER A 276 -5.46 -16.03 9.97
N TYR A 277 -6.79 -15.87 9.84
CA TYR A 277 -7.43 -14.58 9.63
C TYR A 277 -7.20 -13.64 10.82
N LEU A 278 -7.54 -14.09 12.04
CA LEU A 278 -7.40 -13.29 13.27
C LEU A 278 -5.94 -12.97 13.57
N THR A 279 -5.03 -13.92 13.39
CA THR A 279 -3.59 -13.71 13.56
C THR A 279 -3.07 -12.68 12.56
N GLY A 280 -3.46 -12.77 11.28
CA GLY A 280 -3.12 -11.76 10.26
C GLY A 280 -3.65 -10.37 10.60
N LEU A 281 -4.91 -10.28 11.05
CA LEU A 281 -5.55 -9.02 11.42
C LEU A 281 -4.89 -8.35 12.63
N THR A 282 -4.57 -9.13 13.66
CA THR A 282 -4.01 -8.64 14.93
C THR A 282 -2.52 -8.33 14.82
N ILE A 283 -1.72 -9.22 14.25
CA ILE A 283 -0.27 -9.02 14.16
C ILE A 283 0.06 -7.82 13.27
N SER A 284 -0.75 -7.58 12.22
CA SER A 284 -0.60 -6.39 11.38
C SER A 284 -0.67 -5.10 12.18
N GLN A 285 -1.49 -5.02 13.25
CA GLN A 285 -1.58 -3.82 14.10
C GLN A 285 -0.28 -3.47 14.83
N VAL A 286 0.61 -4.46 15.01
CA VAL A 286 1.83 -4.36 15.80
C VAL A 286 3.06 -4.20 14.91
N ILE A 287 3.16 -4.98 13.83
CA ILE A 287 4.36 -5.00 12.98
C ILE A 287 4.13 -4.45 11.57
N SER A 288 2.91 -4.05 11.21
CA SER A 288 2.44 -3.75 9.84
C SER A 288 2.04 -4.98 9.03
N ASN A 289 1.05 -4.81 8.16
CA ASN A 289 0.55 -5.79 7.20
C ASN A 289 1.62 -6.45 6.30
N VAL A 290 2.65 -5.73 5.85
CA VAL A 290 3.72 -6.30 5.01
C VAL A 290 4.52 -7.39 5.73
N PRO A 291 5.25 -7.12 6.82
CA PRO A 291 6.00 -8.16 7.53
C PRO A 291 5.09 -9.22 8.16
N ALA A 292 3.87 -8.86 8.58
CA ALA A 292 2.86 -9.82 9.00
C ALA A 292 2.58 -10.87 7.93
N THR A 293 2.42 -10.43 6.67
CA THR A 293 2.15 -11.33 5.55
C THR A 293 3.34 -12.23 5.25
N VAL A 294 4.55 -11.65 5.18
CA VAL A 294 5.79 -12.40 4.91
C VAL A 294 6.05 -13.45 5.99
N LEU A 295 5.77 -13.12 7.25
CA LEU A 295 5.88 -14.04 8.38
C LEU A 295 4.87 -15.18 8.28
N LEU A 296 3.58 -14.86 8.19
CA LEU A 296 2.51 -15.84 8.37
C LEU A 296 2.33 -16.76 7.15
N ALA A 297 2.63 -16.31 5.94
CA ALA A 297 2.40 -17.10 4.73
C ALA A 297 3.15 -18.44 4.74
N ASN A 298 4.36 -18.48 5.32
CA ASN A 298 5.14 -19.71 5.43
C ASN A 298 4.58 -20.75 6.40
N PHE A 299 3.54 -20.40 7.18
CA PHE A 299 2.96 -21.26 8.22
C PHE A 299 1.47 -21.51 8.01
N THR A 300 0.89 -21.12 6.87
CA THR A 300 -0.51 -21.37 6.58
C THR A 300 -0.77 -21.61 5.11
N ASN A 301 -1.67 -22.55 4.82
CA ASN A 301 -2.20 -22.75 3.47
C ASN A 301 -3.56 -22.06 3.28
N HIS A 302 -4.07 -21.37 4.31
CA HIS A 302 -5.37 -20.71 4.30
C HIS A 302 -5.27 -19.33 3.61
N LEU A 303 -4.96 -19.33 2.32
CA LEU A 303 -4.74 -18.12 1.51
C LEU A 303 -5.83 -17.06 1.69
N THR A 304 -7.11 -17.45 1.55
CA THR A 304 -8.23 -16.50 1.67
C THR A 304 -8.25 -15.84 3.04
N ALA A 305 -8.06 -16.62 4.10
CA ALA A 305 -8.01 -16.12 5.46
C ALA A 305 -6.85 -15.17 5.70
N LEU A 306 -5.65 -15.54 5.26
CA LEU A 306 -4.47 -14.70 5.40
C LEU A 306 -4.63 -13.40 4.60
N TYR A 307 -5.06 -13.47 3.33
CA TYR A 307 -5.29 -12.32 2.46
C TYR A 307 -6.27 -11.31 3.10
N TRP A 308 -7.42 -11.79 3.58
CA TRP A 308 -8.41 -10.93 4.25
C TRP A 308 -7.85 -10.37 5.56
N GLY A 309 -7.17 -11.21 6.35
CA GLY A 309 -6.60 -10.84 7.63
C GLY A 309 -5.58 -9.72 7.53
N VAL A 310 -4.61 -9.82 6.62
CA VAL A 310 -3.53 -8.82 6.48
C VAL A 310 -3.97 -7.56 5.75
N ASN A 311 -4.91 -7.65 4.79
CA ASN A 311 -5.43 -6.45 4.11
C ASN A 311 -6.35 -5.64 5.03
N LEU A 312 -7.27 -6.28 5.75
CA LEU A 312 -8.06 -5.60 6.79
C LEU A 312 -7.20 -5.19 7.98
N GLY A 313 -6.19 -6.00 8.32
CA GLY A 313 -5.18 -5.68 9.33
C GLY A 313 -4.30 -4.49 8.97
N GLY A 314 -4.32 -4.00 7.73
CA GLY A 314 -3.71 -2.71 7.35
C GLY A 314 -4.50 -1.48 7.82
N LEU A 315 -5.76 -1.67 8.24
CA LEU A 315 -6.56 -0.67 8.92
C LEU A 315 -6.20 -0.65 10.42
N GLY A 316 -6.72 0.34 11.16
CA GLY A 316 -6.59 0.39 12.62
C GLY A 316 -5.50 1.34 13.08
N THR A 317 -4.38 0.81 13.60
CA THR A 317 -3.31 1.63 14.16
C THR A 317 -2.51 2.36 13.09
N LEU A 318 -1.73 3.37 13.49
CA LEU A 318 -0.78 4.02 12.57
C LEU A 318 0.34 3.07 12.10
N VAL A 319 0.66 2.04 12.89
CA VAL A 319 1.71 1.07 12.57
C VAL A 319 1.18 -0.02 11.63
N ALA A 320 -0.14 -0.19 11.55
CA ALA A 320 -0.81 -1.24 10.79
C ALA A 320 -0.44 -1.30 9.30
N SER A 321 -0.11 -0.15 8.70
CA SER A 321 0.26 -0.03 7.30
C SER A 321 1.25 1.13 7.11
N LEU A 322 2.18 0.97 6.17
CA LEU A 322 3.11 2.04 5.78
C LEU A 322 2.38 3.30 5.30
N ALA A 323 1.24 3.15 4.62
CA ALA A 323 0.41 4.26 4.19
C ALA A 323 -0.06 5.13 5.36
N ASN A 324 -0.34 4.54 6.53
CA ASN A 324 -0.80 5.25 7.72
C ASN A 324 0.34 6.11 8.30
N LEU A 325 1.55 5.57 8.37
CA LEU A 325 2.75 6.30 8.78
C LEU A 325 3.11 7.41 7.80
N LEU A 326 2.96 7.16 6.50
CA LEU A 326 3.26 8.13 5.45
C LEU A 326 2.31 9.32 5.50
N ALA A 327 1.02 9.06 5.72
CA ALA A 327 0.02 10.09 5.93
C ALA A 327 0.33 10.95 7.17
N LEU A 328 0.68 10.33 8.30
CA LEU A 328 1.10 11.07 9.49
C LEU A 328 2.34 11.94 9.20
N LYS A 329 3.34 11.39 8.52
CA LYS A 329 4.58 12.12 8.18
C LYS A 329 4.29 13.35 7.32
N GLN A 330 3.41 13.22 6.33
CA GLN A 330 3.00 14.36 5.52
C GLN A 330 2.19 15.38 6.31
N LEU A 331 1.27 14.94 7.16
CA LEU A 331 0.47 15.83 7.97
C LEU A 331 1.35 16.66 8.92
N LEU A 332 2.34 16.04 9.55
CA LEU A 332 3.34 16.70 10.40
C LEU A 332 4.16 17.76 9.63
N PHE A 333 4.40 17.55 8.34
CA PHE A 333 5.14 18.48 7.49
C PHE A 333 4.26 19.64 6.99
N LEU A 334 2.98 19.38 6.73
CA LEU A 334 2.08 20.31 6.05
C LEU A 334 1.17 21.11 6.98
N THR A 335 1.02 20.70 8.25
CA THR A 335 0.04 21.27 9.17
C THR A 335 0.59 21.51 10.58
N ASN A 336 -0.19 22.22 11.40
CA ASN A 336 0.18 22.58 12.76
C ASN A 336 -0.21 21.50 13.78
N ARG A 337 0.40 21.54 14.97
CA ARG A 337 0.17 20.58 16.06
C ARG A 337 -1.31 20.33 16.43
N PRO A 338 -2.20 21.35 16.50
CA PRO A 338 -3.61 21.12 16.82
C PRO A 338 -4.32 20.23 15.79
N THR A 339 -4.08 20.47 14.50
CA THR A 339 -4.62 19.70 13.38
C THR A 339 -4.11 18.25 13.41
N VAL A 340 -2.83 18.05 13.74
CA VAL A 340 -2.26 16.70 13.90
C VAL A 340 -2.93 15.94 15.04
N ARG A 341 -3.21 16.61 16.17
CA ARG A 341 -3.91 15.99 17.31
C ARG A 341 -5.35 15.62 16.96
N GLU A 342 -6.04 16.49 16.23
CA GLU A 342 -7.39 16.22 15.74
C GLU A 342 -7.41 15.04 14.76
N PHE A 343 -6.50 15.04 13.78
CA PHE A 343 -6.31 13.93 12.87
C PHE A 343 -6.05 12.64 13.62
N PHE A 344 -5.12 12.61 14.59
CA PHE A 344 -4.84 11.39 15.34
C PHE A 344 -6.09 10.80 16.00
N LYS A 345 -6.91 11.64 16.66
CA LYS A 345 -8.16 11.20 17.28
C LYS A 345 -9.15 10.64 16.25
N VAL A 346 -9.39 11.39 15.18
CA VAL A 346 -10.35 11.00 14.12
C VAL A 346 -9.86 9.77 13.38
N PHE A 347 -8.58 9.74 13.03
CA PHE A 347 -7.90 8.63 12.40
C PHE A 347 -8.09 7.35 13.21
N THR A 348 -7.72 7.37 14.50
CA THR A 348 -7.83 6.19 15.37
C THR A 348 -9.27 5.73 15.51
N LEU A 349 -10.22 6.64 15.75
CA LEU A 349 -11.62 6.28 15.95
C LEU A 349 -12.23 5.68 14.68
N VAL A 350 -12.05 6.31 13.53
CA VAL A 350 -12.63 5.84 12.27
C VAL A 350 -11.92 4.58 11.78
N ASN A 351 -10.59 4.48 11.89
CA ASN A 351 -9.85 3.29 11.46
C ASN A 351 -10.17 2.08 12.34
N LEU A 352 -10.19 2.22 13.67
CA LEU A 352 -10.56 1.11 14.56
C LEU A 352 -12.03 0.75 14.42
N GLY A 353 -12.92 1.74 14.28
CA GLY A 353 -14.34 1.48 14.01
C GLY A 353 -14.55 0.69 12.72
N LEU A 354 -13.88 1.09 11.63
CA LEU A 354 -13.96 0.37 10.37
C LEU A 354 -13.26 -1.00 10.42
N LEU A 355 -12.14 -1.12 11.15
CA LEU A 355 -11.48 -2.41 11.40
C LEU A 355 -12.41 -3.38 12.14
N VAL A 356 -13.18 -2.92 13.13
CA VAL A 356 -14.15 -3.76 13.84
C VAL A 356 -15.28 -4.19 12.90
N VAL A 357 -15.86 -3.25 12.15
CA VAL A 357 -16.98 -3.54 11.24
C VAL A 357 -16.54 -4.49 10.12
N LEU A 358 -15.49 -4.13 9.38
CA LEU A 358 -15.00 -4.96 8.27
C LEU A 358 -14.32 -6.23 8.77
N GLY A 359 -13.68 -6.17 9.93
CA GLY A 359 -13.08 -7.33 10.60
C GLY A 359 -14.13 -8.37 11.00
N THR A 360 -15.29 -7.91 11.47
CA THR A 360 -16.41 -8.80 11.79
C THR A 360 -16.98 -9.42 10.52
N ILE A 361 -17.16 -8.63 9.45
CA ILE A 361 -17.61 -9.14 8.15
C ILE A 361 -16.62 -10.18 7.61
N GLY A 362 -15.32 -9.89 7.67
CA GLY A 362 -14.26 -10.81 7.26
C GLY A 362 -14.26 -12.10 8.09
N TYR A 363 -14.47 -12.02 9.40
CA TYR A 363 -14.59 -13.21 10.26
C TYR A 363 -15.72 -14.14 9.80
N TYR A 364 -16.91 -13.60 9.51
CA TYR A 364 -18.04 -14.38 9.01
C TYR A 364 -17.88 -14.83 7.56
N TRP A 365 -17.07 -14.14 6.76
CA TRP A 365 -16.72 -14.56 5.41
C TRP A 365 -15.78 -15.77 5.41
N ILE A 366 -14.90 -15.87 6.41
CA ILE A 366 -13.89 -16.93 6.53
C ILE A 366 -14.40 -18.17 7.28
N ARG A 367 -15.33 -17.98 8.22
CA ARG A 367 -15.98 -19.07 8.97
C ARG A 367 -16.99 -19.80 8.09
#